data_AF-A0A1C9HBK3-F1
#
_entry.id   AF-A0A1C9HBK3-F1
#
_cell.length_a   1.000
_cell.length_b   1.000
_cell.length_c   1.000
_cell.angle_alpha   90.00
_cell.angle_beta   90.00
_cell.angle_gamma   90.00
#
_symmetry.space_group_name_H-M   'P 1'
#
loop_
_entity.id
_entity.type
_entity.pdbx_description
1 polymer ?
#
loop_
_entity_poly.entity_id
_entity_poly.type
_entity_poly.pdbx_seq_one_letter_code
_entity_poly.pdbx_strand_id
1 'polypeptide(L)'
;LIDQSHILQWISFADSEILPAACTWLFPCLGLMQYNKQSCEKAKEDVKKALKVLNDHLLTRTYLVGERITQADISVFCTLLSLYQHDLDPAFRQPYENVNGWFVTLMHQPQFKAVVGDIALCEKMAQFDAKKFGELQKKGKDVKEKGSKIKEEKPQKAKEEKKKEKP
;
A
#
# COMPACT_ATOMS: atom_id res chain seq x y z
N LEU A 1 1.60 -22.21 16.56
CA LEU A 1 0.25 -22.31 15.95
C LEU A 1 -0.57 -21.03 16.19
N ILE A 2 -0.87 -20.65 17.44
CA ILE A 2 -1.67 -19.44 17.72
C ILE A 2 -1.00 -18.15 17.19
N ASP A 3 0.29 -17.96 17.44
CA ASP A 3 1.01 -16.79 16.94
C ASP A 3 1.06 -16.75 15.40
N GLN A 4 1.20 -17.91 14.75
CA GLN A 4 1.19 -18.00 13.29
C GLN A 4 -0.17 -17.60 12.71
N SER A 5 -1.28 -18.01 13.34
CA SER A 5 -2.61 -17.57 12.91
C SER A 5 -2.81 -16.07 13.12
N HIS A 6 -2.32 -15.49 14.23
CA HIS A 6 -2.40 -14.05 14.44
C HIS A 6 -1.53 -13.27 13.44
N ILE A 7 -0.36 -13.80 13.08
CA ILE A 7 0.49 -13.20 12.05
C ILE A 7 -0.28 -13.15 10.72
N LEU A 8 -0.87 -14.27 10.29
CA LEU A 8 -1.64 -14.34 9.05
C LEU A 8 -2.88 -13.43 9.10
N GLN A 9 -3.53 -13.31 10.26
CA GLN A 9 -4.67 -12.41 10.46
C GLN A 9 -4.27 -10.96 10.18
N TRP A 10 -3.15 -10.49 10.72
CA TRP A 10 -2.69 -9.11 10.51
C TRP A 10 -2.25 -8.84 9.07
N ILE A 11 -1.62 -9.82 8.42
CA ILE A 11 -1.27 -9.73 7.00
C ILE A 11 -2.55 -9.60 6.16
N SER A 12 -3.54 -10.47 6.40
CA SER A 12 -4.83 -10.42 5.71
C SER A 12 -5.58 -9.10 5.94
N PHE A 13 -5.54 -8.60 7.17
CA PHE A 13 -6.10 -7.30 7.53
C PHE A 13 -5.42 -6.15 6.76
N ALA A 14 -4.09 -6.17 6.66
CA ALA A 14 -3.35 -5.18 5.88
C ALA A 14 -3.76 -5.18 4.40
N ASP A 15 -3.86 -6.36 3.80
CA ASP A 15 -4.15 -6.51 2.37
C ASP A 15 -5.63 -6.22 2.03
N SER A 16 -6.56 -6.51 2.95
CA SER A 16 -8.00 -6.42 2.68
C SER A 16 -8.62 -5.11 3.15
N GLU A 17 -8.17 -4.56 4.27
CA GLU A 17 -8.79 -3.38 4.89
C GLU A 17 -7.98 -2.11 4.62
N ILE A 18 -6.65 -2.18 4.78
CA ILE A 18 -5.78 -0.99 4.69
C ILE A 18 -5.43 -0.70 3.24
N LEU A 19 -4.87 -1.68 2.52
CA LEU A 19 -4.28 -1.48 1.21
C LEU A 19 -5.27 -0.93 0.16
N PRO A 20 -6.52 -1.44 0.04
CA PRO A 20 -7.47 -0.92 -0.95
C PRO A 20 -7.91 0.51 -0.65
N ALA A 21 -8.12 0.83 0.64
CA ALA A 21 -8.46 2.17 1.08
C ALA A 21 -7.29 3.15 0.85
N ALA A 22 -6.06 2.72 1.17
CA ALA A 22 -4.85 3.50 0.92
C ALA A 22 -4.68 3.83 -0.57
N CYS A 23 -4.80 2.84 -1.45
CA CYS A 23 -4.71 3.05 -2.90
C CYS A 23 -5.81 4.00 -3.42
N THR A 24 -7.04 3.83 -2.95
CA THR A 24 -8.18 4.66 -3.38
C THR A 24 -8.00 6.12 -2.99
N TRP A 25 -7.36 6.39 -1.85
CA TRP A 25 -7.08 7.73 -1.39
C TRP A 25 -5.82 8.33 -2.05
N LEU A 26 -4.73 7.56 -2.13
CA LEU A 26 -3.44 8.06 -2.60
C LEU A 26 -3.35 8.22 -4.12
N PHE A 27 -3.91 7.29 -4.91
CA PHE A 27 -3.73 7.28 -6.36
C PHE A 27 -4.28 8.52 -7.07
N PRO A 28 -5.40 9.12 -6.65
CA PRO A 28 -5.80 10.43 -7.12
C PRO A 28 -4.72 11.49 -6.83
N CYS A 29 -4.22 11.58 -5.60
CA CYS A 29 -3.20 12.57 -5.20
C CYS A 29 -1.91 12.46 -6.04
N LEU A 30 -1.56 11.25 -6.49
CA LEU A 30 -0.41 11.02 -7.37
C LEU A 30 -0.69 11.30 -8.86
N GLY A 31 -1.95 11.55 -9.23
CA GLY A 31 -2.38 11.77 -10.62
C GLY A 31 -2.51 10.46 -11.42
N LEU A 32 -2.62 9.32 -10.75
CA LEU A 32 -2.78 7.99 -11.37
C LEU A 32 -4.25 7.65 -11.64
N MET A 33 -5.17 8.22 -10.87
CA MET A 33 -6.61 8.01 -11.00
C MET A 33 -7.37 9.34 -10.95
N GLN A 34 -8.57 9.34 -11.53
CA GLN A 34 -9.47 10.49 -11.42
C GLN A 34 -9.95 10.61 -9.98
N TYR A 35 -9.95 11.82 -9.44
CA TYR A 35 -10.48 12.08 -8.11
C TYR A 35 -12.00 11.88 -8.07
N ASN A 36 -12.43 10.94 -7.23
CA ASN A 36 -13.83 10.77 -6.86
C ASN A 36 -13.98 11.12 -5.38
N LYS A 37 -14.73 12.20 -5.10
CA LYS A 37 -14.92 12.71 -3.73
C LYS A 37 -15.53 11.66 -2.81
N GLN A 38 -16.59 10.97 -3.24
CA GLN A 38 -17.30 9.98 -2.42
C GLN A 38 -16.39 8.78 -2.09
N SER A 39 -15.66 8.27 -3.08
CA SER A 39 -14.73 7.17 -2.86
C SER A 39 -13.57 7.57 -1.95
N CYS A 40 -13.05 8.79 -2.09
CA CYS A 40 -11.96 9.29 -1.24
C CYS A 40 -12.44 9.52 0.21
N GLU A 41 -13.64 10.07 0.41
CA GLU A 41 -14.21 10.26 1.75
C GLU A 41 -14.45 8.91 2.44
N LYS A 42 -15.02 7.93 1.73
CA LYS A 42 -15.17 6.58 2.26
C LYS A 42 -13.82 5.93 2.60
N ALA A 43 -12.84 6.04 1.70
CA ALA A 43 -11.50 5.51 1.94
C ALA A 43 -10.85 6.13 3.18
N LYS A 44 -11.02 7.44 3.40
CA LYS A 44 -10.56 8.12 4.63
C LYS A 44 -11.22 7.54 5.88
N GLU A 45 -12.53 7.29 5.85
CA GLU A 45 -13.23 6.67 6.98
C GLU A 45 -12.76 5.24 7.26
N ASP A 46 -12.52 4.46 6.21
CA ASP A 46 -12.06 3.08 6.36
C ASP A 46 -10.61 3.04 6.90
N VAL A 47 -9.73 3.94 6.45
CA VAL A 47 -8.39 4.13 7.04
C VAL A 47 -8.50 4.54 8.52
N LYS A 48 -9.41 5.46 8.89
CA LYS A 48 -9.62 5.84 10.30
C LYS A 48 -10.04 4.66 11.17
N LYS A 49 -10.93 3.79 10.67
CA LYS A 49 -11.35 2.57 11.38
C LYS A 49 -10.17 1.62 11.55
N ALA A 50 -9.39 1.40 10.49
CA ALA A 50 -8.24 0.51 10.53
C ALA A 50 -7.16 1.02 11.51
N LEU A 51 -6.85 2.31 11.49
CA LEU A 51 -5.94 2.94 12.44
C LEU A 51 -6.46 2.85 13.87
N LYS A 52 -7.78 2.97 14.09
CA LYS A 52 -8.36 2.77 15.42
C LYS A 52 -8.15 1.35 15.92
N VAL A 53 -8.41 0.34 15.09
CA VAL A 53 -8.19 -1.08 15.45
C VAL A 53 -6.73 -1.32 15.82
N LEU A 54 -5.79 -0.80 15.03
CA LEU A 54 -4.36 -0.91 15.32
C LEU A 54 -3.99 -0.17 16.61
N ASN A 55 -4.52 1.02 16.83
CA ASN A 55 -4.22 1.85 18.01
C ASN A 55 -4.69 1.20 19.30
N ASP A 56 -5.88 0.60 19.28
CA ASP A 56 -6.44 -0.12 20.41
C ASP A 56 -5.65 -1.41 20.68
N HIS A 57 -5.21 -2.12 19.63
CA HIS A 57 -4.43 -3.35 19.77
C HIS A 57 -3.02 -3.10 20.34
N LEU A 58 -2.38 -2.01 19.90
CA LEU A 58 -1.05 -1.58 20.32
C LEU A 58 -1.04 -0.84 21.67
N LEU A 59 -2.21 -0.53 22.23
CA LEU A 59 -2.30 0.12 23.55
C LEU A 59 -1.59 -0.70 24.65
N THR A 60 -1.67 -2.03 24.57
CA THR A 60 -1.07 -2.94 25.56
C THR A 60 0.05 -3.79 24.97
N ARG A 61 0.54 -3.47 23.76
CA ARG A 61 1.49 -4.32 23.03
C ARG A 61 2.52 -3.48 22.29
N THR A 62 3.78 -3.91 22.37
CA THR A 62 4.89 -3.27 21.64
C THR A 62 4.86 -3.63 20.15
N TYR A 63 4.47 -4.86 19.80
CA TYR A 63 4.39 -5.37 18.43
C TYR A 63 3.05 -6.04 18.17
N LEU A 64 2.71 -6.27 16.91
CA LEU A 64 1.40 -6.82 16.54
C LEU A 64 1.18 -8.25 17.06
N VAL A 65 2.24 -9.06 17.13
CA VAL A 65 2.18 -10.43 17.62
C VAL A 65 3.38 -10.75 18.51
N GLY A 66 3.12 -11.07 19.77
CA GLY A 66 4.17 -11.39 20.76
C GLY A 66 5.02 -10.19 21.14
N GLU A 67 6.26 -10.46 21.57
CA GLU A 67 7.19 -9.47 22.15
C GLU A 67 8.34 -9.10 21.20
N ARG A 68 8.27 -9.49 19.92
CA ARG A 68 9.30 -9.20 18.91
C ARG A 68 8.66 -8.84 17.57
N ILE A 69 9.42 -8.15 16.72
CA ILE A 69 9.01 -7.85 15.34
C ILE A 69 8.74 -9.16 14.60
N THR A 70 7.58 -9.25 13.96
CA THR A 70 7.18 -10.38 13.13
C THR A 70 6.84 -9.94 11.71
N GLN A 71 6.51 -10.91 10.85
CA GLN A 71 6.00 -10.62 9.51
C GLN A 71 4.73 -9.75 9.52
N ALA A 72 3.91 -9.86 10.58
CA ALA A 72 2.74 -8.99 10.74
C ALA A 72 3.15 -7.52 10.79
N ASP A 73 4.14 -7.18 11.60
CA ASP A 73 4.64 -5.82 11.77
C ASP A 73 5.19 -5.27 10.46
N ILE A 74 6.00 -6.07 9.76
CA ILE A 74 6.59 -5.69 8.46
C ILE A 74 5.50 -5.43 7.42
N SER A 75 4.52 -6.34 7.29
CA SER A 75 3.45 -6.20 6.30
C SER A 75 2.57 -4.99 6.57
N VAL A 76 2.12 -4.79 7.81
CA VAL A 76 1.29 -3.62 8.18
C VAL A 76 2.10 -2.32 8.06
N PHE A 77 3.38 -2.32 8.41
CA PHE A 77 4.24 -1.15 8.24
C PHE A 77 4.35 -0.76 6.76
N CYS A 78 4.61 -1.73 5.88
CA CYS A 78 4.74 -1.49 4.44
C CYS A 78 3.44 -0.97 3.82
N THR A 79 2.27 -1.44 4.26
CA THR A 79 0.98 -0.93 3.73
C THR A 79 0.67 0.48 4.23
N LEU A 80 1.05 0.81 5.47
CA LEU A 80 0.87 2.15 6.04
C LEU A 80 1.92 3.17 5.57
N LEU A 81 3.06 2.73 5.06
CA LEU A 81 4.18 3.58 4.68
C LEU A 81 3.76 4.74 3.77
N SER A 82 3.09 4.42 2.67
CA SER A 82 2.67 5.43 1.68
C SER A 82 1.67 6.43 2.27
N LEU A 83 0.79 5.97 3.18
CA LEU A 83 -0.15 6.83 3.90
C LEU A 83 0.59 7.79 4.83
N TYR A 84 1.57 7.31 5.60
CA TYR A 84 2.40 8.14 6.48
C TYR A 84 3.26 9.16 5.72
N GLN A 85 3.64 8.86 4.48
CA GLN A 85 4.44 9.77 3.64
C GLN A 85 3.61 10.85 2.93
N HIS A 86 2.35 10.57 2.59
CA HIS A 86 1.57 11.45 1.71
C HIS A 86 0.27 11.97 2.30
N ASP A 87 -0.48 11.16 3.06
CA ASP A 87 -1.86 11.47 3.39
C ASP A 87 -2.05 11.81 4.87
N LEU A 88 -1.31 11.16 5.77
CA LEU A 88 -1.49 11.29 7.20
C LEU A 88 -0.72 12.50 7.74
N ASP A 89 -1.35 13.67 7.73
CA ASP A 89 -0.79 14.87 8.35
C ASP A 89 -0.77 14.77 9.90
N PRO A 90 -0.09 15.68 10.63
CA PRO A 90 -0.01 15.61 12.08
C PRO A 90 -1.38 15.64 12.77
N ALA A 91 -2.34 16.41 12.24
CA ALA A 91 -3.69 16.52 12.79
C ALA A 91 -4.47 15.20 12.66
N PHE A 92 -4.35 14.51 11.52
CA PHE A 92 -5.02 13.22 11.32
C PHE A 92 -4.41 12.11 12.20
N ARG A 93 -3.11 12.18 12.46
CA ARG A 93 -2.40 11.17 13.26
C ARG A 93 -2.53 11.36 14.76
N GLN A 94 -2.82 12.58 15.21
CA GLN A 94 -2.88 12.93 16.63
C GLN A 94 -3.73 11.97 17.49
N PRO A 95 -4.89 11.44 17.04
CA PRO A 95 -5.68 10.49 17.83
C PRO A 95 -5.08 9.07 17.95
N TYR A 96 -4.05 8.74 17.17
CA TYR A 96 -3.53 7.37 17.00
C TYR A 96 -2.10 7.23 17.54
N GLU A 97 -1.87 7.72 18.76
CA GLU A 97 -0.54 7.81 19.38
C GLU A 97 0.21 6.47 19.44
N ASN A 98 -0.49 5.36 19.75
CA ASN A 98 0.15 4.04 19.87
C ASN A 98 0.64 3.54 18.50
N VAL A 99 -0.16 3.74 17.44
CA VAL A 99 0.24 3.38 16.07
C VAL A 99 1.40 4.25 15.62
N ASN A 100 1.36 5.55 15.93
CA ASN A 100 2.46 6.46 15.59
C ASN A 100 3.76 6.05 16.28
N GLY A 101 3.71 5.74 17.58
CA GLY A 101 4.87 5.28 18.35
C GLY A 101 5.44 3.97 17.80
N TRP A 102 4.58 3.00 17.50
CA TRP A 102 4.96 1.74 16.86
C TRP A 102 5.59 1.97 15.48
N PHE A 103 4.99 2.80 14.61
CA PHE A 103 5.50 3.08 13.28
C PHE A 103 6.88 3.77 13.32
N VAL A 104 7.05 4.75 14.20
CA VAL A 104 8.33 5.44 14.43
C VAL A 104 9.38 4.48 14.98
N THR A 105 8.99 3.58 15.89
CA THR A 105 9.90 2.57 16.44
C THR A 105 10.41 1.64 15.35
N LEU A 106 9.54 1.19 14.44
CA LEU A 106 9.92 0.33 13.32
C LEU A 106 10.79 1.05 12.30
N MET A 107 10.45 2.29 11.93
CA MET A 107 11.22 3.02 10.90
C MET A 107 12.69 3.25 11.29
N HIS A 108 12.95 3.42 12.59
CA HIS A 108 14.30 3.66 13.10
C HIS A 108 15.12 2.38 13.26
N GLN A 109 14.52 1.19 13.08
CA GLN A 109 15.28 -0.05 13.11
C GLN A 109 16.23 -0.10 11.91
N PRO A 110 17.49 -0.53 12.09
CA PRO A 110 18.48 -0.58 11.01
C PRO A 110 18.00 -1.38 9.80
N GLN A 111 17.25 -2.46 10.02
CA GLN A 111 16.72 -3.33 8.97
C GLN A 111 15.69 -2.61 8.09
N PHE A 112 14.82 -1.80 8.70
CA PHE A 112 13.83 -1.00 7.96
C PHE A 112 14.50 0.15 7.23
N LYS A 113 15.41 0.86 7.91
CA LYS A 113 16.17 1.97 7.31
C LYS A 113 17.02 1.52 6.11
N ALA A 114 17.58 0.32 6.15
CA ALA A 114 18.35 -0.25 5.04
C ALA A 114 17.51 -0.47 3.76
N VAL A 115 16.20 -0.67 3.89
CA VAL A 115 15.30 -0.97 2.76
C VAL A 115 14.53 0.27 2.31
N VAL A 116 13.95 0.99 3.26
CA VAL A 116 13.03 2.11 3.00
C VAL A 116 13.76 3.46 2.97
N GLY A 117 14.97 3.54 3.55
CA GLY A 117 15.74 4.77 3.65
C GLY A 117 15.22 5.73 4.73
N ASP A 118 15.55 7.01 4.59
CA ASP A 118 15.05 8.06 5.47
C ASP A 118 13.62 8.44 5.08
N ILE A 119 12.68 8.17 5.99
CA ILE A 119 11.24 8.40 5.77
C ILE A 119 10.87 9.78 6.31
N ALA A 120 10.51 10.69 5.40
CA ALA A 120 9.87 11.95 5.77
C ALA A 120 8.38 11.73 6.03
N LEU A 121 7.93 12.02 7.25
CA LEU A 121 6.53 11.96 7.63
C LEU A 121 5.74 13.12 7.03
N CYS A 122 4.50 12.86 6.60
CA CYS A 122 3.65 13.84 5.96
C CYS A 122 3.34 15.04 6.89
N GLU A 123 3.63 16.25 6.42
CA GLU A 123 3.29 17.51 7.09
C GLU A 123 1.96 18.10 6.61
N LYS A 124 1.59 17.85 5.35
CA LYS A 124 0.36 18.33 4.71
C LYS A 124 -0.21 17.25 3.82
N MET A 125 -1.50 16.95 3.99
CA MET A 125 -2.19 15.95 3.19
C MET A 125 -2.02 16.22 1.69
N ALA A 126 -1.63 15.20 0.94
CA ALA A 126 -1.56 15.28 -0.51
C ALA A 126 -2.93 15.61 -1.10
N GLN A 127 -2.95 16.50 -2.09
CA GLN A 127 -4.16 16.94 -2.77
C GLN A 127 -4.10 16.55 -4.24
N PHE A 128 -5.27 16.26 -4.82
CA PHE A 128 -5.38 15.97 -6.25
C PHE A 128 -5.03 17.22 -7.09
N ASP A 129 -4.09 17.05 -8.02
CA ASP A 129 -3.76 18.05 -9.02
C ASP A 129 -4.26 17.61 -10.41
N ALA A 130 -5.27 18.32 -10.92
CA ALA A 130 -5.88 18.06 -12.21
C ALA A 130 -4.90 18.22 -13.39
N LYS A 131 -3.90 19.11 -13.29
CA LYS A 131 -2.87 19.29 -14.33
C LYS A 131 -1.94 18.08 -14.37
N LYS A 132 -1.45 17.65 -13.20
CA LYS A 132 -0.58 16.47 -13.07
C LYS A 132 -1.27 15.20 -13.59
N PHE A 133 -2.55 15.02 -13.30
CA PHE A 133 -3.36 13.93 -13.85
C PHE A 133 -3.44 13.97 -15.39
N GLY A 134 -3.70 15.15 -15.97
CA GLY A 134 -3.77 15.33 -17.42
C GLY A 134 -2.45 15.03 -18.15
N GLU A 135 -1.31 15.39 -17.56
CA GLU A 135 0.02 15.13 -18.13
C GLU A 135 0.41 13.65 -18.09
N LEU A 136 0.13 12.97 -16.96
CA LEU A 136 0.40 11.53 -16.80
C LEU A 136 -0.51 10.67 -17.70
N GLN A 137 -1.77 11.06 -17.88
CA GLN A 137 -2.69 10.41 -18.81
C GLN A 137 -2.22 10.51 -20.28
N LYS A 138 -1.70 11.68 -20.69
CA LYS A 138 -1.16 11.87 -22.04
C LYS A 138 0.05 10.94 -22.27
N LYS A 139 1.04 10.96 -21.36
CA LYS A 139 2.20 10.05 -21.42
C LYS A 139 1.82 8.57 -21.37
N GLY A 140 0.81 8.20 -20.57
CA GLY A 140 0.32 6.82 -20.49
C GLY A 140 -0.33 6.32 -21.78
N LYS A 141 -1.04 7.21 -22.52
CA LYS A 141 -1.61 6.89 -23.84
C LYS A 141 -0.50 6.69 -24.90
N ASP A 142 0.54 7.52 -24.89
CA ASP A 142 1.68 7.40 -25.82
C ASP A 142 2.43 6.06 -25.66
N VAL A 143 2.53 5.55 -24.41
CA VAL A 143 3.15 4.24 -24.13
C VAL A 143 2.22 3.08 -24.49
N LYS A 144 0.90 3.21 -24.29
CA LYS A 144 -0.08 2.18 -24.67
C LYS A 144 -0.17 2.02 -26.19
N GLU A 145 -0.08 3.11 -26.96
CA GLU A 145 -0.03 3.06 -28.43
C GLU A 145 1.26 2.41 -28.97
N LYS A 146 2.41 2.62 -28.31
CA LYS A 146 3.66 1.94 -28.68
C LYS A 146 3.71 0.46 -28.25
N GLY A 147 3.08 0.10 -27.14
CA GLY A 147 3.02 -1.28 -26.64
C GLY A 147 2.05 -2.19 -27.42
N SER A 148 0.95 -1.65 -27.95
CA SER A 148 -0.02 -2.43 -28.74
C SER A 148 0.50 -2.84 -30.13
N LYS A 149 1.53 -2.17 -30.67
CA LYS A 149 2.14 -2.58 -31.96
C LYS A 149 3.08 -3.79 -31.88
N ILE A 150 3.44 -4.27 -30.68
CA ILE A 150 4.37 -5.42 -30.53
C ILE A 150 3.61 -6.76 -30.33
N LYS A 151 2.29 -6.76 -30.08
CA LYS A 151 1.54 -7.99 -29.75
C LYS A 151 0.78 -8.68 -30.90
N GLU A 152 0.88 -8.21 -32.14
CA GLU A 152 0.15 -8.83 -33.27
C GLU A 152 0.95 -9.75 -34.20
N GLU A 153 2.26 -9.98 -33.99
CA GLU A 153 2.99 -11.02 -34.74
C GLU A 153 3.54 -12.15 -33.84
N LYS A 154 2.67 -13.14 -33.57
CA LYS A 154 2.91 -14.61 -33.61
C LYS A 154 2.11 -15.36 -32.54
N PRO A 155 0.95 -15.89 -32.91
CA PRO A 155 0.42 -17.11 -32.33
C PRO A 155 0.23 -18.17 -33.42
N GLN A 156 1.29 -18.95 -33.76
CA GLN A 156 1.08 -20.14 -34.61
C GLN A 156 2.09 -21.31 -34.53
N LYS A 157 3.09 -21.33 -33.63
CA LYS A 157 4.07 -22.43 -33.55
C LYS A 157 4.03 -23.32 -32.30
N ALA A 158 2.87 -23.47 -31.64
CA ALA A 158 2.75 -24.32 -30.45
C ALA A 158 1.84 -25.57 -30.62
N LYS A 159 1.42 -25.93 -31.84
CA LYS A 159 0.47 -27.05 -32.04
C LYS A 159 0.96 -28.25 -32.85
N GLU A 160 2.22 -28.30 -33.30
CA GLU A 160 2.68 -29.43 -34.14
C GLU A 160 3.74 -30.38 -33.52
N GLU A 161 4.36 -30.06 -32.37
CA GLU A 161 5.43 -30.92 -31.81
C GLU A 161 4.97 -32.01 -30.82
N LYS A 162 3.67 -32.11 -30.47
CA LYS A 162 3.18 -33.18 -29.57
C LYS A 162 2.77 -34.48 -30.28
N LYS A 163 3.09 -34.69 -31.56
CA LYS A 163 2.73 -35.93 -32.29
C LYS A 163 3.89 -36.77 -32.83
N LYS A 164 5.14 -36.46 -32.49
CA LYS A 164 6.30 -37.32 -32.83
C LYS A 164 7.32 -37.37 -31.68
N GLU A 165 7.00 -38.11 -30.63
CA GLU A 165 7.99 -38.86 -29.85
C GLU A 165 7.26 -39.84 -28.92
N LYS A 166 6.84 -40.96 -29.51
CA LYS A 166 7.06 -42.27 -28.88
C LYS A 166 8.35 -42.80 -29.48
N PRO A 167 9.28 -43.21 -28.64
CA PRO A 167 9.46 -44.64 -28.41
C PRO A 167 8.79 -45.12 -27.11
#